data_AF-A0A0B8PEF4-F1
#
_entry.id   AF-A0A0B8PEF4-F1
#
_cell.length_a   1.000
_cell.length_b   1.000
_cell.length_c   1.000
_cell.angle_alpha   90.00
_cell.angle_beta   90.00
_cell.angle_gamma   90.00
#
_symmetry.space_group_name_H-M   'P 1'
#
loop_
_entity.id
_entity.type
_entity.pdbx_description
1 polymer ?
#
loop_
_entity_poly.entity_id
_entity_poly.type
_entity_poly.pdbx_seq_one_letter_code
_entity_poly.pdbx_strand_id
1 'polypeptide(L)'
;MRTLLLSGALLVAPVAYAEVIEVSPEKLSQIPSNGDIWIHVQNQRNLSQYQARFISTLSKQCIEQTDFASPEVLDNINRKTHFSIDESSQVKGNRPVGFFDITFDIDVTIERDEFGTKVQQHLHNYNMFVDSAQFQFTLMPQSDSNVLVDLIASNQVSDDIPSWLSKMFQSDVGDKVQHFQNALNGLCD
;
A
#
# COMPACT_ATOMS: atom_id res chain seq x y z
N MET A 1 23.54 -12.69 53.97
CA MET A 1 24.14 -11.94 52.83
C MET A 1 24.28 -12.92 51.66
N ARG A 2 23.95 -12.47 50.43
CA ARG A 2 23.91 -13.19 49.12
C ARG A 2 22.62 -13.98 48.84
N THR A 3 21.59 -13.34 48.29
CA THR A 3 21.33 -12.98 46.85
C THR A 3 20.80 -14.18 46.05
N LEU A 4 19.47 -14.27 45.96
CA LEU A 4 18.75 -15.06 44.96
C LEU A 4 18.76 -14.29 43.63
N LEU A 5 19.42 -14.87 42.61
CA LEU A 5 19.32 -14.43 41.22
C LEU A 5 18.03 -14.99 40.63
N LEU A 6 16.96 -14.18 40.58
CA LEU A 6 15.85 -14.43 39.67
C LEU A 6 16.30 -14.05 38.25
N SER A 7 16.64 -15.07 37.46
CA SER A 7 16.79 -14.91 36.02
C SER A 7 15.40 -14.73 35.42
N GLY A 8 15.00 -13.48 35.19
CA GLY A 8 13.86 -13.16 34.34
C GLY A 8 14.23 -13.45 32.90
N ALA A 9 13.79 -14.59 32.38
CA ALA A 9 13.77 -14.82 30.95
C ALA A 9 12.72 -13.87 30.34
N LEU A 10 13.17 -12.84 29.62
CA LEU A 10 12.31 -12.13 28.69
C LEU A 10 11.85 -13.15 27.64
N LEU A 11 10.56 -13.52 27.70
CA LEU A 11 9.87 -14.15 26.58
C LEU A 11 9.75 -13.09 25.50
N VAL A 12 10.75 -13.00 24.62
CA VAL A 12 10.61 -12.31 23.35
C VAL A 12 9.67 -13.16 22.52
N ALA A 13 8.38 -12.80 22.49
CA ALA A 13 7.45 -13.42 21.55
C ALA A 13 8.03 -13.23 20.13
N PRO A 14 8.10 -14.29 19.31
CA PRO A 14 8.51 -14.12 17.93
C PRO A 14 7.52 -13.14 17.29
N VAL A 15 8.04 -12.06 16.72
CA VAL A 15 7.26 -11.19 15.84
C VAL A 15 6.86 -12.09 14.67
N ALA A 16 5.61 -12.55 14.68
CA ALA A 16 5.06 -13.27 13.53
C ALA A 16 5.10 -12.29 12.37
N TYR A 17 5.97 -12.54 11.39
CA TYR A 17 5.93 -11.80 10.15
C TYR A 17 4.55 -12.04 9.53
N ALA A 18 3.88 -10.96 9.12
CA ALA A 18 2.63 -11.05 8.39
C ALA A 18 2.82 -11.98 7.19
N GLU A 19 2.02 -13.04 7.12
CA GLU A 19 2.03 -13.93 5.95
C GLU A 19 1.10 -13.35 4.89
N VAL A 20 1.59 -13.28 3.64
CA VAL A 20 0.76 -12.90 2.49
C VAL A 20 0.08 -14.15 1.95
N ILE A 21 -1.26 -14.17 2.04
CA ILE A 21 -2.08 -15.33 1.71
C ILE A 21 -3.03 -14.95 0.57
N GLU A 22 -2.94 -15.67 -0.55
CA GLU A 22 -3.92 -15.52 -1.63
C GLU A 22 -5.25 -16.20 -1.25
N VAL A 23 -6.35 -15.46 -1.37
CA VAL A 23 -7.69 -15.88 -0.96
C VAL A 23 -8.73 -15.65 -2.07
N SER A 24 -9.92 -16.21 -1.89
CA SER A 24 -11.05 -15.94 -2.77
C SER A 24 -11.62 -14.53 -2.53
N PRO A 25 -12.31 -13.92 -3.52
CA PRO A 25 -12.93 -12.61 -3.37
C PRO A 25 -13.90 -12.52 -2.18
N GLU A 26 -14.66 -13.58 -1.94
CA GLU A 26 -15.65 -13.62 -0.86
C GLU A 26 -14.97 -13.57 0.52
N LYS A 27 -13.77 -14.15 0.64
CA LYS A 27 -13.00 -14.16 1.88
C LYS A 27 -12.53 -12.77 2.28
N LEU A 28 -12.29 -11.87 1.31
CA LEU A 28 -11.91 -10.47 1.57
C LEU A 28 -13.00 -9.66 2.28
N SER A 29 -14.24 -10.16 2.39
CA SER A 29 -15.29 -9.52 3.20
C SER A 29 -15.13 -9.77 4.71
N GLN A 30 -14.26 -10.69 5.12
CA GLN A 30 -13.99 -11.02 6.52
C GLN A 30 -12.75 -10.29 7.06
N ILE A 31 -12.49 -10.38 8.37
CA ILE A 31 -11.33 -9.75 9.01
C ILE A 31 -10.17 -10.76 9.08
N PRO A 32 -8.96 -10.42 8.58
CA PRO A 32 -7.77 -11.26 8.71
C PRO A 32 -7.38 -11.51 10.16
N SER A 33 -6.95 -12.73 10.47
CA SER A 33 -6.40 -13.12 11.78
C SER A 33 -4.88 -12.92 11.80
N ASN A 34 -4.30 -12.83 13.00
CA ASN A 34 -2.85 -13.02 13.22
C ASN A 34 -1.88 -12.10 12.43
N GLY A 35 -2.34 -10.94 11.96
CA GLY A 35 -1.51 -10.04 11.17
C GLY A 35 -1.36 -10.44 9.70
N ASP A 36 -2.07 -11.47 9.25
CA ASP A 36 -2.07 -11.94 7.87
C ASP A 36 -2.47 -10.81 6.90
N ILE A 37 -1.86 -10.83 5.72
CA ILE A 37 -2.29 -10.03 4.57
C ILE A 37 -3.04 -10.95 3.62
N TRP A 38 -4.34 -10.73 3.47
CA TRP A 38 -5.12 -11.46 2.47
C TRP A 38 -5.10 -10.70 1.16
N ILE A 39 -4.76 -11.38 0.06
CA ILE A 39 -4.74 -10.80 -1.28
C ILE A 39 -5.64 -11.59 -2.23
N HIS A 40 -6.22 -10.91 -3.20
CA HIS A 40 -6.86 -11.53 -4.35
C HIS A 40 -6.35 -10.85 -5.61
N VAL A 41 -5.79 -11.61 -6.55
CA VAL A 41 -5.16 -11.09 -7.76
C VAL A 41 -5.93 -11.56 -8.99
N GLN A 42 -6.25 -10.62 -9.88
CA GLN A 42 -6.87 -10.88 -11.17
C GLN A 42 -6.01 -10.24 -12.26
N ASN A 43 -5.31 -11.08 -13.01
CA ASN A 43 -4.53 -10.64 -14.16
C ASN A 43 -5.23 -11.09 -15.45
N GLN A 44 -5.50 -10.15 -16.35
CA GLN A 44 -6.11 -10.40 -17.65
C GLN A 44 -5.39 -9.60 -18.73
N ARG A 45 -4.62 -10.27 -19.59
CA ARG A 45 -3.85 -9.64 -20.68
C ARG A 45 -2.96 -8.50 -20.16
N ASN A 46 -3.32 -7.26 -20.48
CA ASN A 46 -2.63 -6.02 -20.13
C ASN A 46 -3.14 -5.38 -18.84
N LEU A 47 -4.22 -5.91 -18.25
CA LEU A 47 -4.79 -5.46 -16.98
C LEU A 47 -4.31 -6.34 -15.82
N SER A 48 -3.78 -5.70 -14.78
CA SER A 48 -3.54 -6.31 -13.48
C SER A 48 -4.40 -5.61 -12.44
N GLN A 49 -5.21 -6.39 -11.74
CA GLN A 49 -6.03 -5.93 -10.64
C GLN A 49 -5.72 -6.75 -9.40
N TYR A 50 -5.69 -6.10 -8.25
CA TYR A 50 -5.63 -6.80 -6.99
C TYR A 50 -6.40 -6.08 -5.90
N GLN A 51 -6.90 -6.88 -4.98
CA GLN A 51 -7.49 -6.43 -3.74
C GLN A 51 -6.69 -7.01 -2.59
N ALA A 52 -6.56 -6.27 -1.51
CA ALA A 52 -5.98 -6.78 -0.30
C ALA A 52 -6.72 -6.29 0.93
N ARG A 53 -6.66 -7.09 2.00
CA ARG A 53 -7.19 -6.74 3.30
C ARG A 53 -6.22 -7.18 4.39
N PHE A 54 -5.93 -6.29 5.33
CA PHE A 54 -5.04 -6.56 6.46
C PHE A 54 -5.32 -5.61 7.63
N ILE A 55 -4.78 -5.94 8.81
CA ILE A 55 -4.76 -5.03 9.96
C ILE A 55 -3.43 -4.28 9.97
N SER A 56 -3.49 -2.96 10.17
CA SER A 56 -2.33 -2.09 10.37
C SER A 56 -2.35 -1.54 11.80
N THR A 57 -1.16 -1.38 12.40
CA THR A 57 -0.95 -0.83 13.75
C THR A 57 -0.91 0.69 13.73
N LEU A 58 -1.90 1.29 13.07
CA LEU A 58 -2.02 2.73 12.89
C LEU A 58 -3.06 3.29 13.87
N SER A 59 -2.71 4.33 14.61
CA SER A 59 -3.65 4.96 15.54
C SER A 59 -4.66 5.84 14.79
N LYS A 60 -5.88 5.93 15.33
CA LYS A 60 -6.91 6.82 14.78
C LYS A 60 -6.42 8.27 14.72
N GLN A 61 -5.78 8.74 15.80
CA GLN A 61 -5.22 10.09 15.86
C GLN A 61 -4.19 10.34 14.76
N CYS A 62 -3.35 9.35 14.44
CA CYS A 62 -2.38 9.54 13.39
C CYS A 62 -3.04 9.72 12.02
N ILE A 63 -4.02 8.87 11.67
CA ILE A 63 -4.76 8.96 10.39
C ILE A 63 -5.37 10.35 10.18
N GLU A 64 -5.93 10.92 11.25
CA GLU A 64 -6.53 12.25 11.22
C GLU A 64 -5.49 13.36 10.95
N GLN A 65 -4.24 13.15 11.36
CA GLN A 65 -3.15 14.11 11.23
C GLN A 65 -2.27 13.88 9.98
N THR A 66 -2.27 12.66 9.42
CA THR A 66 -1.48 12.33 8.23
C THR A 66 -2.02 13.07 7.00
N ASP A 67 -1.12 13.79 6.33
CA ASP A 67 -1.36 14.32 5.00
C ASP A 67 -0.98 13.27 3.94
N PHE A 68 -1.96 12.44 3.56
CA PHE A 68 -1.79 11.40 2.53
C PHE A 68 -1.52 11.94 1.11
N ALA A 69 -1.64 13.25 0.89
CA ALA A 69 -1.29 13.89 -0.37
C ALA A 69 0.14 14.47 -0.37
N SER A 70 0.81 14.52 0.79
CA SER A 70 2.18 15.03 0.87
C SER A 70 3.17 14.10 0.15
N PRO A 71 4.18 14.66 -0.57
CA PRO A 71 5.20 13.85 -1.24
C PRO A 71 5.93 12.88 -0.30
N GLU A 72 6.18 13.28 0.94
CA GLU A 72 6.83 12.42 1.95
C GLU A 72 6.00 11.17 2.27
N VAL A 73 4.70 11.32 2.50
CA VAL A 73 3.82 10.16 2.74
C VAL A 73 3.69 9.32 1.48
N LEU A 74 3.56 9.94 0.30
CA LEU A 74 3.49 9.24 -0.97
C LEU A 74 4.76 8.43 -1.26
N ASP A 75 5.95 8.97 -1.00
CA ASP A 75 7.25 8.28 -1.13
C ASP A 75 7.31 7.05 -0.24
N ASN A 76 6.84 7.16 0.99
CA ASN A 76 6.87 6.07 1.96
C ASN A 76 5.94 4.92 1.57
N ILE A 77 4.72 5.21 1.12
CA ILE A 77 3.70 4.19 0.87
C ILE A 77 3.78 3.56 -0.54
N ASN A 78 4.35 4.29 -1.51
CA ASN A 78 4.46 3.82 -2.89
C ASN A 78 5.86 3.28 -3.19
N ARG A 79 5.99 1.95 -3.21
CA ARG A 79 7.25 1.25 -3.47
C ARG A 79 7.96 1.72 -4.75
N LYS A 80 9.21 2.17 -4.59
CA LYS A 80 10.14 2.55 -5.68
C LYS A 80 9.61 3.71 -6.52
N THR A 81 8.90 4.65 -5.92
CA THR A 81 8.45 5.85 -6.58
C THR A 81 8.86 7.05 -5.74
N HIS A 82 9.37 8.09 -6.39
CA HIS A 82 9.64 9.37 -5.76
C HIS A 82 8.62 10.42 -6.23
N PHE A 83 8.10 11.22 -5.31
CA PHE A 83 7.11 12.25 -5.52
C PHE A 83 7.71 13.62 -5.24
N SER A 84 7.32 14.58 -6.07
CA SER A 84 7.73 15.97 -5.92
C SER A 84 6.60 16.89 -6.37
N ILE A 85 6.64 18.15 -5.93
CA ILE A 85 5.72 19.18 -6.36
C ILE A 85 6.44 20.04 -7.40
N ASP A 86 5.84 20.21 -8.56
CA ASP A 86 6.38 21.06 -9.62
C ASP A 86 6.05 22.55 -9.42
N GLU A 87 6.53 23.40 -10.34
CA GLU A 87 6.32 24.86 -10.29
C GLU A 87 4.83 25.26 -10.39
N SER A 88 3.96 24.36 -10.87
CA SER A 88 2.51 24.56 -11.00
C SER A 88 1.73 24.03 -9.80
N SER A 89 2.41 23.62 -8.72
CA SER A 89 1.82 22.91 -7.57
C SER A 89 1.23 21.54 -7.91
N GLN A 90 1.57 20.94 -9.06
CA GLN A 90 1.13 19.58 -9.39
C GLN A 90 2.07 18.57 -8.74
N VAL A 91 1.51 17.53 -8.13
CA VAL A 91 2.29 16.40 -7.65
C VAL A 91 2.68 15.50 -8.82
N LYS A 92 3.97 15.24 -8.95
CA LYS A 92 4.58 14.39 -9.98
C LYS A 92 5.22 13.17 -9.33
N GLY A 93 4.98 12.00 -9.88
CA GLY A 93 5.67 10.76 -9.53
C GLY A 93 6.76 10.40 -10.55
N ASN A 94 7.87 9.87 -10.06
CA ASN A 94 8.94 9.29 -10.86
C ASN A 94 9.22 7.86 -10.37
N ARG A 95 9.09 6.88 -11.26
CA ARG A 95 9.34 5.47 -10.97
C ARG A 95 10.41 4.91 -11.92
N PRO A 96 11.57 4.50 -11.41
CA PRO A 96 12.56 3.79 -12.21
C PRO A 96 12.08 2.36 -12.56
N VAL A 97 12.15 2.02 -13.84
CA VAL A 97 11.78 0.71 -14.41
C VAL A 97 12.87 0.24 -15.37
N GLY A 98 13.86 -0.50 -14.82
CA GLY A 98 15.00 -0.98 -15.59
C GLY A 98 15.91 0.17 -16.02
N PHE A 99 15.99 0.43 -17.33
CA PHE A 99 16.77 1.53 -17.91
C PHE A 99 15.92 2.79 -18.21
N PHE A 100 14.62 2.76 -17.90
CA PHE A 100 13.70 3.86 -18.17
C PHE A 100 13.16 4.43 -16.86
N ASP A 101 12.92 5.74 -16.84
CA ASP A 101 12.16 6.39 -15.77
C ASP A 101 10.76 6.71 -16.29
N ILE A 102 9.77 6.37 -15.47
CA ILE A 102 8.38 6.67 -15.75
C ILE A 102 8.00 7.86 -14.90
N THR A 103 7.70 8.96 -15.59
CA THR A 103 7.14 10.16 -14.98
C THR A 103 5.63 10.17 -15.19
N PHE A 104 4.91 10.64 -14.18
CA PHE A 104 3.46 10.73 -14.21
C PHE A 104 2.97 11.83 -13.27
N ASP A 105 1.76 12.28 -13.53
CA ASP A 105 1.03 13.19 -12.66
C ASP A 105 0.18 12.35 -11.72
N ILE A 106 -0.03 12.78 -10.49
CA ILE A 106 -0.89 12.09 -9.54
C ILE A 106 -1.89 13.05 -8.95
N ASP A 107 -3.15 12.61 -8.94
CA ASP A 107 -4.22 13.25 -8.19
C ASP A 107 -4.56 12.38 -6.99
N VAL A 108 -4.61 13.01 -5.81
CA VAL A 108 -4.93 12.35 -4.55
C VAL A 108 -6.21 12.93 -3.98
N THR A 109 -7.24 12.10 -3.86
CA THR A 109 -8.51 12.44 -3.22
C THR A 109 -8.57 11.76 -1.86
N ILE A 110 -8.90 12.53 -0.82
CA ILE A 110 -9.03 12.03 0.54
C ILE A 110 -10.46 12.33 1.02
N GLU A 111 -11.20 11.28 1.35
CA GLU A 111 -12.53 11.33 1.92
C GLU A 111 -12.47 10.83 3.36
N ARG A 112 -12.97 11.61 4.32
CA ARG A 112 -13.01 11.25 5.74
C ARG A 112 -14.44 11.26 6.23
N ASP A 113 -14.86 10.20 6.90
CA ASP A 113 -16.16 10.10 7.55
C ASP A 113 -16.04 9.42 8.92
N GLU A 114 -17.18 9.12 9.55
CA GLU A 114 -17.22 8.46 10.86
C GLU A 114 -16.79 6.99 10.84
N PHE A 115 -16.76 6.35 9.65
CA PHE A 115 -16.45 4.94 9.47
C PHE A 115 -15.00 4.71 9.00
N GLY A 116 -14.34 5.73 8.43
CA GLY A 116 -12.95 5.63 8.05
C GLY A 116 -12.40 6.80 7.24
N THR A 117 -11.19 6.59 6.74
CA THR A 117 -10.51 7.47 5.78
C THR A 117 -10.24 6.71 4.50
N LYS A 118 -10.80 7.18 3.40
CA LYS A 118 -10.58 6.64 2.06
C LYS A 118 -9.63 7.55 1.31
N VAL A 119 -8.56 6.97 0.76
CA VAL A 119 -7.56 7.66 -0.06
C VAL A 119 -7.58 7.03 -1.44
N GLN A 120 -7.74 7.86 -2.47
CA GLN A 120 -7.71 7.46 -3.87
C GLN A 120 -6.57 8.19 -4.56
N GLN A 121 -5.66 7.42 -5.16
CA GLN A 121 -4.58 7.91 -5.98
C GLN A 121 -4.89 7.52 -7.43
N HIS A 122 -4.98 8.53 -8.29
CA HIS A 122 -5.13 8.34 -9.72
C HIS A 122 -3.91 8.89 -10.43
N LEU A 123 -3.27 8.03 -11.21
CA LEU A 123 -2.02 8.34 -11.88
C LEU A 123 -2.32 8.64 -13.36
N HIS A 124 -1.90 9.81 -13.80
CA HIS A 124 -2.12 10.40 -15.12
C HIS A 124 -0.80 10.55 -15.88
N ASN A 125 -0.86 10.75 -17.20
CA ASN A 125 0.31 11.10 -18.02
C ASN A 125 1.49 10.12 -17.90
N TYR A 126 1.20 8.84 -17.61
CA TYR A 126 2.19 7.77 -17.65
C TYR A 126 2.73 7.64 -19.07
N ASN A 127 3.99 8.03 -19.29
CA ASN A 127 4.72 7.98 -20.58
C ASN A 127 4.28 6.83 -21.51
N MET A 128 3.23 7.02 -22.33
CA MET A 128 2.66 6.14 -23.37
C MET A 128 2.43 4.63 -23.06
N PHE A 129 2.82 4.13 -21.88
CA PHE A 129 2.91 2.70 -21.58
C PHE A 129 1.78 2.20 -20.69
N VAL A 130 1.14 3.08 -19.93
CA VAL A 130 0.05 2.74 -19.00
C VAL A 130 -1.13 3.63 -19.33
N ASP A 131 -2.23 3.00 -19.72
CA ASP A 131 -3.47 3.67 -20.08
C ASP A 131 -4.20 4.17 -18.82
N SER A 132 -4.11 3.41 -17.73
CA SER A 132 -4.62 3.84 -16.43
C SER A 132 -3.94 3.11 -15.28
N ALA A 133 -3.70 3.82 -14.18
CA ALA A 133 -3.34 3.22 -12.90
C ALA A 133 -4.14 3.87 -11.77
N GLN A 134 -4.69 3.02 -10.91
CA GLN A 134 -5.48 3.41 -9.76
C GLN A 134 -4.98 2.66 -8.53
N PHE A 135 -4.86 3.38 -7.43
CA PHE A 135 -4.52 2.82 -6.14
C PHE A 135 -5.42 3.47 -5.09
N GLN A 136 -6.28 2.68 -4.48
CA GLN A 136 -7.23 3.14 -3.48
C GLN A 136 -7.09 2.31 -2.22
N PHE A 137 -7.07 2.96 -1.08
CA PHE A 137 -7.19 2.28 0.20
C PHE A 137 -8.17 2.96 1.14
N THR A 138 -8.82 2.17 1.99
CA THR A 138 -9.72 2.64 3.03
C THR A 138 -9.18 2.16 4.38
N LEU A 139 -8.99 3.10 5.30
CA LEU A 139 -8.56 2.88 6.68
C LEU A 139 -9.78 2.96 7.58
N MET A 140 -10.20 1.83 8.16
CA MET A 140 -11.36 1.75 9.06
C MET A 140 -10.89 1.46 10.49
N PRO A 141 -10.96 2.43 11.42
CA PRO A 141 -10.57 2.21 12.81
C PRO A 141 -11.31 1.02 13.43
N GLN A 142 -10.56 0.08 14.03
CA GLN A 142 -11.11 -1.05 14.80
C GLN A 142 -10.91 -0.83 16.30
N SER A 143 -9.87 -0.10 16.67
CA SER A 143 -9.55 0.35 18.02
C SER A 143 -8.76 1.68 17.95
N ASP A 144 -8.32 2.18 19.10
CA ASP A 144 -7.48 3.39 19.14
C ASP A 144 -6.10 3.19 18.49
N SER A 145 -5.63 1.95 18.36
CA SER A 145 -4.27 1.60 17.91
C SER A 145 -4.20 0.82 16.60
N ASN A 146 -5.34 0.30 16.11
CA ASN A 146 -5.37 -0.58 14.95
C ASN A 146 -6.49 -0.18 13.99
N VAL A 147 -6.20 -0.31 12.70
CA VAL A 147 -7.15 -0.10 11.62
C VAL A 147 -7.22 -1.30 10.69
N LEU A 148 -8.41 -1.57 10.18
CA LEU A 148 -8.62 -2.47 9.06
C LEU A 148 -8.37 -1.69 7.78
N VAL A 149 -7.50 -2.23 6.94
CA VAL A 149 -7.13 -1.64 5.65
C VAL A 149 -7.73 -2.47 4.54
N ASP A 150 -8.56 -1.84 3.72
CA ASP A 150 -9.00 -2.37 2.43
C ASP A 150 -8.22 -1.68 1.33
N LEU A 151 -7.57 -2.44 0.48
CA LEU A 151 -6.78 -1.95 -0.65
C LEU A 151 -7.36 -2.49 -1.95
N ILE A 152 -7.49 -1.61 -2.94
CA ILE A 152 -7.86 -1.95 -4.32
C ILE A 152 -6.90 -1.23 -5.23
N ALA A 153 -6.29 -1.96 -6.15
CA ALA A 153 -5.42 -1.37 -7.15
C ALA A 153 -5.64 -2.01 -8.51
N SER A 154 -5.48 -1.19 -9.54
CA SER A 154 -5.53 -1.62 -10.92
C SER A 154 -4.44 -0.92 -11.73
N ASN A 155 -3.90 -1.64 -12.69
CA ASN A 155 -2.95 -1.11 -13.65
C ASN A 155 -3.27 -1.70 -15.01
N GLN A 156 -3.64 -0.85 -15.96
CA GLN A 156 -3.85 -1.20 -17.34
C GLN A 156 -2.71 -0.65 -18.18
N VAL A 157 -1.91 -1.58 -18.69
CA VAL A 157 -0.81 -1.30 -19.59
C VAL A 157 -1.35 -1.16 -21.02
N SER A 158 -0.77 -0.28 -21.83
CA SER A 158 -1.16 -0.16 -23.24
C SER A 158 -0.91 -1.46 -24.01
N ASP A 159 -1.84 -1.85 -24.90
CA ASP A 159 -1.72 -3.05 -25.75
C ASP A 159 -0.59 -2.95 -26.77
N ASP A 160 -0.12 -1.74 -27.08
CA ASP A 160 0.92 -1.47 -28.08
C ASP A 160 2.34 -1.70 -27.58
N ILE A 161 2.51 -2.05 -26.29
CA ILE A 161 3.83 -2.17 -25.69
C ILE A 161 4.33 -3.62 -25.66
N PRO A 162 5.65 -3.84 -25.70
CA PRO A 162 6.21 -5.18 -25.64
C PRO A 162 5.78 -5.94 -24.37
N SER A 163 5.45 -7.23 -24.52
CA SER A 163 4.98 -8.08 -23.42
C SER A 163 5.97 -8.20 -22.25
N TRP A 164 7.28 -8.05 -22.50
CA TRP A 164 8.28 -8.03 -21.44
C TRP A 164 8.14 -6.80 -20.54
N LEU A 165 7.78 -5.64 -21.11
CA LEU A 165 7.57 -4.39 -20.37
C LEU A 165 6.26 -4.45 -19.60
N SER A 166 5.20 -5.02 -20.21
CA SER A 166 3.93 -5.30 -19.53
C SER A 166 4.12 -6.16 -18.26
N LYS A 167 4.92 -7.24 -18.34
CA LYS A 167 5.23 -8.10 -17.19
C LYS A 167 5.93 -7.39 -16.03
N MET A 168 6.68 -6.30 -16.29
CA MET A 168 7.32 -5.54 -15.22
C MET A 168 6.30 -4.80 -14.34
N PHE A 169 5.19 -4.33 -14.94
CA PHE A 169 4.10 -3.67 -14.23
C PHE A 169 3.22 -4.65 -13.44
N GLN A 170 3.08 -5.88 -13.94
CA GLN A 170 2.33 -6.98 -13.31
C GLN A 170 3.12 -7.73 -12.22
N SER A 171 4.27 -7.19 -11.79
CA SER A 171 5.15 -7.78 -10.77
C SER A 171 4.48 -8.07 -9.42
N ASP A 172 5.13 -8.95 -8.65
CA ASP A 172 4.73 -9.52 -7.37
C ASP A 172 3.86 -8.58 -6.50
N VAL A 173 2.57 -8.90 -6.46
CA VAL A 173 1.56 -8.15 -5.70
C VAL A 173 1.79 -8.31 -4.20
N GLY A 174 2.17 -9.50 -3.72
CA GLY A 174 2.35 -9.74 -2.30
C GLY A 174 3.44 -8.84 -1.71
N ASP A 175 4.55 -8.76 -2.41
CA ASP A 175 5.67 -7.84 -2.13
C ASP A 175 5.24 -6.36 -2.02
N LYS A 176 4.33 -5.93 -2.90
CA LYS A 176 3.82 -4.54 -2.93
C LYS A 176 2.90 -4.28 -1.73
N VAL A 177 1.99 -5.20 -1.44
CA VAL A 177 1.05 -5.06 -0.31
C VAL A 177 1.78 -5.15 1.02
N GLN A 178 2.77 -6.04 1.16
CA GLN A 178 3.60 -6.14 2.35
C GLN A 178 4.39 -4.86 2.61
N HIS A 179 5.00 -4.28 1.57
CA HIS A 179 5.65 -2.97 1.67
C HIS A 179 4.66 -1.89 2.13
N PHE A 180 3.46 -1.87 1.54
CA PHE A 180 2.43 -0.89 1.90
C PHE A 180 1.98 -1.03 3.36
N GLN A 181 1.72 -2.25 3.85
CA GLN A 181 1.41 -2.49 5.27
C GLN A 181 2.53 -1.99 6.18
N ASN A 182 3.78 -2.34 5.87
CA ASN A 182 4.92 -1.91 6.67
C ASN A 182 5.09 -0.39 6.67
N ALA A 183 4.90 0.25 5.52
CA ALA A 183 4.94 1.71 5.39
C ALA A 183 3.84 2.37 6.22
N LEU A 184 2.60 1.87 6.14
CA LEU A 184 1.49 2.38 6.96
C LEU A 184 1.79 2.24 8.46
N ASN A 185 2.31 1.09 8.89
CA ASN A 185 2.67 0.88 10.30
C ASN A 185 3.75 1.87 10.78
N GLY A 186 4.67 2.27 9.89
CA GLY A 186 5.77 3.20 10.21
C GLY A 186 5.47 4.68 10.00
N LEU A 187 4.26 5.08 9.56
CA LEU A 187 3.95 6.50 9.32
C LEU A 187 3.93 7.35 10.59
N CYS A 188 3.87 6.72 11.77
CA CYS A 188 3.56 7.37 13.04
C CYS A 188 4.45 6.90 14.19
N ASP A 189 5.56 6.23 13.84
CA ASP A 189 6.60 5.78 14.77
C ASP A 189 7.56 6.92 15.17
#